data_AF-A0AAD8AK77-F1
#
_entry.id   AF-A0AAD8AK77-F1
#
_cell.length_a   1.000
_cell.length_b   1.000
_cell.length_c   1.000
_cell.angle_alpha   90.00
_cell.angle_beta   90.00
_cell.angle_gamma   90.00
#
_symmetry.space_group_name_H-M   'P 1'
#
loop_
_entity.id
_entity.type
_entity.pdbx_description
1 polymer ?
#
loop_
_entity_poly.entity_id
_entity_poly.type
_entity_poly.pdbx_seq_one_letter_code
_entity_poly.pdbx_strand_id
1 'polypeptide(L)'
;MPIDLYYSPSSCPCLSIRMLAKTLGVQLNLKETIIRNGDNRTPEYLKMNPQHCIPTLNDNGFILWESRAILGYLVDQYGKDDSLYPKDPKKRALVNQRMYYDIGTLYPKFIQFYMPILYGGNKPDPAHVAAFGEPMEFLETFLEGQQWVAGDHITIADYTLVSTISNMESQLPQAGHYESQNEFVPAVCVMTTTRISKNMQQVQIASDCPNASTRRLNLYSLPASCPCLTIRMLAKTLGVELNLKEIILRNGDNRTPEYLKMNPQHCIPTLNDNGFILWESRAILGYLVDQYGKDDSLYPKDPKKRAVVNQRMYFDIGTLYPKFTQFYMPILYGGNKPDPAHVAAFGEPIELLEKFLEGQQWVAGDHITIADYTLVGTISNMEAVGYDLSKHPNVSRWFSNAKKNISSYNEILPPGIASLAEIIDFYYSVASPPCRSVLLLAKALGVEMNLKNVSVRNNETKTPEFLKINPQHCVPTLVDNGFSIWESRAILGYLVNKYAEDDSMYPHDPQKRAVIDQRLYFDIGTLFPRLREYLMTLRSGKTPSAEVIAKLEEAFQLLDKFLEGQDWVAGNDITIADYAISISASLAGVLEYDIGKYNNVTKWLARAKKTIPGYDEVQDAGNAELKKIFQSK
;
A
#
# COMPACT_ATOMS: atom_id res chain seq x y z
N MET A 1 -14.87 20.06 39.33
CA MET A 1 -13.45 19.87 39.70
C MET A 1 -12.61 20.07 38.46
N PRO A 2 -11.41 20.67 38.56
CA PRO A 2 -10.56 20.87 37.39
C PRO A 2 -10.10 19.51 36.83
N ILE A 3 -9.95 19.43 35.51
CA ILE A 3 -9.51 18.20 34.83
C ILE A 3 -7.98 18.13 34.91
N ASP A 4 -7.45 17.02 35.42
CA ASP A 4 -5.99 16.83 35.46
C ASP A 4 -5.47 16.55 34.05
N LEU A 5 -4.46 17.32 33.62
CA LEU A 5 -3.75 17.09 32.36
C LEU A 5 -2.25 16.92 32.64
N TYR A 6 -1.77 15.70 32.46
CA TYR A 6 -0.35 15.36 32.47
C TYR A 6 0.25 15.72 31.13
N TYR A 7 1.18 16.68 31.15
CA TYR A 7 1.64 17.35 29.93
C TYR A 7 3.10 17.74 29.99
N SER A 8 3.67 18.03 28.83
CA SER A 8 4.93 18.77 28.70
C SER A 8 4.67 20.07 27.94
N PRO A 9 5.21 21.23 28.38
CA PRO A 9 4.99 22.51 27.73
C PRO A 9 5.37 22.53 26.24
N SER A 10 6.44 21.82 25.86
CA SER A 10 6.98 21.76 24.50
C SER A 10 6.32 20.71 23.61
N SER A 11 5.39 19.90 24.13
CA SER A 11 4.72 18.83 23.38
C SER A 11 3.57 19.40 22.53
N CYS A 12 3.63 19.25 21.21
CA CYS A 12 2.57 19.68 20.29
C CYS A 12 1.20 19.07 20.65
N PRO A 13 1.09 17.74 20.85
CA PRO A 13 -0.16 17.12 21.28
C PRO A 13 -0.71 17.66 22.62
N CYS A 14 0.17 18.10 23.54
CA CYS A 14 -0.26 18.75 24.76
C CYS A 14 -0.73 20.19 24.53
N LEU A 15 -0.11 20.91 23.59
CA LEU A 15 -0.48 22.27 23.22
C LEU A 15 -1.90 22.30 22.60
N SER A 16 -2.22 21.38 21.69
CA SER A 16 -3.56 21.32 21.08
C SER A 16 -4.67 21.17 22.12
N ILE A 17 -4.49 20.31 23.13
CA ILE A 17 -5.46 20.12 24.22
C ILE A 17 -5.61 21.39 25.05
N ARG A 18 -4.50 22.06 25.40
CA ARG A 18 -4.54 23.31 26.17
C ARG A 18 -5.25 24.43 25.41
N MET A 19 -4.99 24.55 24.10
CA MET A 19 -5.69 25.52 23.24
C MET A 19 -7.19 25.22 23.19
N LEU A 20 -7.58 23.96 22.96
CA LEU A 20 -8.98 23.57 22.92
C LEU A 20 -9.67 23.79 24.27
N ALA A 21 -9.05 23.38 25.39
CA ALA A 21 -9.63 23.56 26.72
C ALA A 21 -9.91 25.04 27.02
N LYS A 22 -9.01 25.94 26.61
CA LYS A 22 -9.23 27.38 26.70
C LYS A 22 -10.43 27.83 25.86
N THR A 23 -10.57 27.34 24.64
CA THR A 23 -11.73 27.63 23.76
C THR A 23 -13.04 27.14 24.36
N LEU A 24 -13.05 25.96 24.96
CA LEU A 24 -14.23 25.38 25.61
C LEU A 24 -14.55 26.02 26.97
N GLY A 25 -13.64 26.81 27.55
CA GLY A 25 -13.76 27.31 28.91
C GLY A 25 -13.57 26.22 29.98
N VAL A 26 -12.91 25.12 29.63
CA VAL A 26 -12.60 24.00 30.53
C VAL A 26 -11.36 24.32 31.34
N GLN A 27 -11.47 24.28 32.67
CA GLN A 27 -10.34 24.50 33.56
C GLN A 27 -9.49 23.23 33.69
N LEU A 28 -8.22 23.33 33.31
CA LEU A 28 -7.22 22.27 33.47
C LEU A 28 -6.39 22.48 34.74
N ASN A 29 -6.17 21.40 35.48
CA ASN A 29 -5.11 21.29 36.47
C ASN A 29 -3.88 20.67 35.79
N LEU A 30 -2.90 21.52 35.47
CA LEU A 30 -1.73 21.14 34.70
C LEU A 30 -0.72 20.39 35.58
N LYS A 31 -0.40 19.15 35.20
CA LYS A 31 0.60 18.28 35.85
C LYS A 31 1.81 18.16 34.93
N GLU A 32 2.81 19.01 35.10
CA GLU A 32 4.02 18.93 34.28
C GLU A 32 4.70 17.56 34.46
N THR A 33 5.02 16.90 33.35
CA THR A 33 5.61 15.57 33.28
C THR A 33 6.90 15.65 32.47
N ILE A 34 8.05 15.50 33.14
CA ILE A 34 9.36 15.63 32.52
C ILE A 34 9.80 14.25 31.99
N ILE A 35 9.59 14.01 30.70
CA ILE A 35 9.91 12.72 30.06
C ILE A 35 11.39 12.32 30.26
N ARG A 36 12.32 13.30 30.22
CA ARG A 36 13.77 13.04 30.41
C ARG A 36 14.10 12.46 31.79
N ASN A 37 13.29 12.77 32.80
CA ASN A 37 13.46 12.27 34.17
C ASN A 37 12.80 10.90 34.36
N GLY A 38 12.03 10.42 33.37
CA GLY A 38 11.27 9.19 33.48
C GLY A 38 9.96 9.33 34.26
N ASP A 39 9.43 10.56 34.47
CA ASP A 39 8.20 10.80 35.23
C ASP A 39 6.99 10.01 34.65
N ASN A 40 6.95 9.87 33.33
CA ASN A 40 5.96 9.08 32.58
C ASN A 40 6.15 7.56 32.68
N ARG A 41 7.20 7.09 33.37
CA ARG A 41 7.53 5.67 33.59
C ARG A 41 7.44 5.27 35.07
N THR A 42 7.02 6.19 35.94
CA THR A 42 6.77 5.86 37.36
C THR A 42 5.65 4.83 37.50
N PRO A 43 5.65 3.96 38.52
CA PRO A 43 4.57 3.00 38.74
C PRO A 43 3.18 3.67 38.82
N GLU A 44 3.11 4.86 39.42
CA GLU A 44 1.89 5.66 39.54
C GLU A 44 1.39 6.12 38.18
N TYR A 45 2.29 6.60 37.30
CA TYR A 45 1.93 7.02 35.94
C TYR A 45 1.51 5.84 35.07
N LEU A 46 2.26 4.73 35.12
CA LEU A 46 1.99 3.53 34.34
C LEU A 46 0.65 2.88 34.67
N LYS A 47 0.16 3.06 35.91
CA LYS A 47 -1.18 2.63 36.32
C LYS A 47 -2.28 3.42 35.61
N MET A 48 -2.03 4.69 35.29
CA MET A 48 -2.97 5.53 34.54
C MET A 48 -2.81 5.33 33.03
N ASN A 49 -1.58 5.35 32.54
CA ASN A 49 -1.25 5.21 31.13
C ASN A 49 -0.11 4.18 30.94
N PRO A 50 -0.43 2.92 30.65
CA PRO A 50 0.57 1.87 30.43
C PRO A 50 1.40 2.08 29.14
N GLN A 51 0.95 2.94 28.23
CA GLN A 51 1.71 3.37 27.04
C GLN A 51 2.75 4.44 27.39
N HIS A 52 2.85 4.87 28.65
CA HIS A 52 3.87 5.78 29.17
C HIS A 52 4.05 7.04 28.31
N CYS A 53 2.97 7.52 27.68
CA CYS A 53 2.99 8.65 26.78
C CYS A 53 2.25 9.85 27.38
N ILE A 54 2.56 11.04 26.85
CA ILE A 54 1.78 12.25 27.10
C ILE A 54 1.15 12.70 25.78
N PRO A 55 0.02 13.42 25.81
CA PRO A 55 -0.77 13.82 26.99
C PRO A 55 -1.56 12.67 27.61
N THR A 56 -1.76 12.73 28.93
CA THR A 56 -2.72 11.89 29.67
C THR A 56 -3.68 12.80 30.43
N LEU A 57 -4.97 12.60 30.25
CA LEU A 57 -6.06 13.34 30.89
C LEU A 57 -6.72 12.47 31.96
N ASN A 58 -7.08 13.07 33.09
CA ASN A 58 -7.94 12.46 34.10
C ASN A 58 -9.09 13.43 34.45
N ASP A 59 -10.27 13.12 33.93
CA ASP A 59 -11.51 13.82 34.24
C ASP A 59 -12.31 13.02 35.27
N ASN A 60 -12.12 13.37 36.54
CA ASN A 60 -12.87 12.81 37.67
C ASN A 60 -12.85 11.27 37.71
N GLY A 61 -11.69 10.67 37.47
CA GLY A 61 -11.48 9.23 37.45
C GLY A 61 -11.61 8.60 36.05
N PHE A 62 -12.10 9.34 35.04
CA PHE A 62 -12.01 8.89 33.65
C PHE A 62 -10.65 9.27 33.07
N ILE A 63 -9.80 8.26 32.88
CA ILE A 63 -8.44 8.43 32.36
C ILE A 63 -8.43 8.16 30.85
N LEU A 64 -7.86 9.09 30.10
CA LEU A 64 -7.77 9.01 28.65
C LEU A 64 -6.40 9.52 28.17
N TRP A 65 -5.81 8.80 27.24
CA TRP A 65 -4.64 9.24 26.47
C TRP A 65 -4.90 8.99 24.99
N GLU A 66 -3.95 9.35 24.12
CA GLU A 66 -4.17 9.67 22.71
C GLU A 66 -4.79 11.06 22.52
N SER A 67 -3.95 12.01 22.14
CA SER A 67 -4.33 13.43 22.05
C SER A 67 -5.56 13.71 21.19
N ARG A 68 -5.71 13.05 20.03
CA ARG A 68 -6.89 13.24 19.16
C ARG A 68 -8.16 12.63 19.75
N ALA A 69 -8.05 11.54 20.52
CA ALA A 69 -9.18 11.01 21.31
C ALA A 69 -9.57 11.99 22.44
N ILE A 70 -8.58 12.60 23.11
CA ILE A 70 -8.83 13.62 24.14
C ILE A 70 -9.54 14.85 23.56
N LEU A 71 -9.13 15.33 22.38
CA LEU A 71 -9.79 16.48 21.74
C LEU A 71 -11.26 16.18 21.42
N GLY A 72 -11.53 15.01 20.81
CA GLY A 72 -12.90 14.56 20.55
C GLY A 72 -13.72 14.44 21.84
N TYR A 73 -13.15 13.83 22.88
CA TYR A 73 -13.79 13.70 24.20
C TYR A 73 -14.18 15.06 24.79
N LEU A 74 -13.25 16.01 24.80
CA LEU A 74 -13.49 17.33 25.39
C LEU A 74 -14.60 18.09 24.68
N VAL A 75 -14.67 18.01 23.34
CA VAL A 75 -15.77 18.63 22.59
C VAL A 75 -17.09 17.89 22.83
N ASP A 76 -17.11 16.56 22.75
CA ASP A 76 -18.33 15.78 22.96
C ASP A 76 -18.89 15.95 24.39
N GLN A 77 -18.02 16.15 25.39
CA GLN A 77 -18.39 16.28 26.79
C GLN A 77 -18.69 17.72 27.24
N TYR A 78 -17.94 18.71 26.73
CA TYR A 78 -17.99 20.10 27.22
C TYR A 78 -18.27 21.14 26.14
N GLY A 79 -18.40 20.73 24.88
CA GLY A 79 -18.80 21.59 23.78
C GLY A 79 -20.18 22.21 24.03
N LYS A 80 -20.31 23.50 23.72
CA LYS A 80 -21.60 24.21 23.79
C LYS A 80 -22.51 23.85 22.62
N ASP A 81 -21.89 23.51 21.50
CA ASP A 81 -22.51 23.12 20.24
C ASP A 81 -21.57 22.12 19.53
N ASP A 82 -21.94 21.70 18.32
CA ASP A 82 -21.15 20.77 17.52
C ASP A 82 -20.24 21.47 16.50
N SER A 83 -20.00 22.78 16.59
CA SER A 83 -19.20 23.52 15.60
C SER A 83 -17.77 23.00 15.50
N LEU A 84 -17.13 22.68 16.64
CA LEU A 84 -15.76 22.19 16.70
C LEU A 84 -15.62 20.71 16.32
N TYR A 85 -16.71 19.93 16.43
CA TYR A 85 -16.78 18.53 16.05
C TYR A 85 -18.19 18.14 15.59
N PRO A 86 -18.54 18.39 14.32
CA PRO A 86 -19.91 18.28 13.80
C PRO A 86 -20.56 16.94 14.05
N LYS A 87 -21.87 16.92 14.28
CA LYS A 87 -22.65 15.67 14.36
C LYS A 87 -23.08 15.14 13.00
N ASP A 88 -23.09 16.01 11.98
CA ASP A 88 -23.31 15.60 10.59
C ASP A 88 -22.24 14.58 10.15
N PRO A 89 -22.63 13.39 9.64
CA PRO A 89 -21.67 12.33 9.31
C PRO A 89 -20.61 12.75 8.31
N LYS A 90 -20.97 13.52 7.26
CA LYS A 90 -20.02 13.95 6.21
C LYS A 90 -19.03 14.96 6.76
N LYS A 91 -19.50 15.99 7.47
CA LYS A 91 -18.62 16.99 8.09
C LYS A 91 -17.71 16.35 9.15
N ARG A 92 -18.24 15.46 9.99
CA ARG A 92 -17.43 14.71 10.97
C ARG A 92 -16.37 13.84 10.31
N ALA A 93 -16.73 13.15 9.23
CA ALA A 93 -15.81 12.31 8.48
C ALA A 93 -14.64 13.13 7.92
N LEU A 94 -14.92 14.35 7.42
CA LEU A 94 -13.86 15.25 6.97
C LEU A 94 -12.93 15.65 8.13
N VAL A 95 -13.46 16.05 9.29
CA VAL A 95 -12.64 16.36 10.48
C VAL A 95 -11.78 15.16 10.90
N ASN A 96 -12.38 13.97 10.96
CA ASN A 96 -11.67 12.73 11.31
C ASN A 96 -10.56 12.42 10.28
N GLN A 97 -10.83 12.56 8.98
CA GLN A 97 -9.84 12.36 7.93
C GLN A 97 -8.60 13.23 8.15
N ARG A 98 -8.76 14.50 8.53
CA ARG A 98 -7.61 15.40 8.77
C ARG A 98 -6.85 15.03 10.04
N MET A 99 -7.54 14.61 11.10
CA MET A 99 -6.88 14.11 12.30
C MET A 99 -6.11 12.80 12.08
N TYR A 100 -6.64 11.89 11.23
CA TYR A 100 -5.96 10.65 10.84
C TYR A 100 -4.78 10.91 9.90
N TYR A 101 -4.93 11.84 8.95
CA TYR A 101 -3.83 12.34 8.13
C TYR A 101 -2.68 12.87 9.01
N ASP A 102 -3.01 13.70 10.00
CA ASP A 102 -2.03 14.29 10.89
C ASP A 102 -1.27 13.22 11.69
N ILE A 103 -1.94 12.32 12.41
CA ILE A 103 -1.24 11.31 13.22
C ILE A 103 -0.57 10.20 12.40
N GLY A 104 -1.13 9.85 11.23
CA GLY A 104 -0.66 8.74 10.40
C GLY A 104 0.40 9.15 9.37
N THR A 105 0.41 10.41 8.94
CA THR A 105 1.26 10.89 7.83
C THR A 105 2.14 12.06 8.26
N LEU A 106 1.56 13.18 8.71
CA LEU A 106 2.31 14.41 8.96
C LEU A 106 3.18 14.34 10.23
N TYR A 107 2.57 13.98 11.36
CA TYR A 107 3.19 13.98 12.67
C TYR A 107 4.39 13.01 12.78
N PRO A 108 4.35 11.77 12.23
CA PRO A 108 5.52 10.89 12.24
C PRO A 108 6.72 11.48 11.49
N LYS A 109 6.49 12.16 10.35
CA LYS A 109 7.54 12.83 9.58
C LYS A 109 8.08 14.04 10.31
N PHE A 110 7.20 14.82 10.93
CA PHE A 110 7.58 15.90 11.84
C PHE A 110 8.49 15.37 12.97
N ILE A 111 8.14 14.26 13.62
CA ILE A 111 8.93 13.68 14.71
C ILE A 111 10.31 13.22 14.25
N GLN A 112 10.40 12.51 13.11
CA GLN A 112 11.67 12.05 12.53
C GLN A 112 12.61 13.21 12.22
N PHE A 113 12.05 14.33 11.78
CA PHE A 113 12.77 15.55 11.47
C PHE A 113 13.15 16.35 12.72
N TYR A 114 12.19 16.64 13.59
CA TYR A 114 12.27 17.64 14.65
C TYR A 114 12.96 17.13 15.92
N MET A 115 12.70 15.89 16.33
CA MET A 115 13.21 15.36 17.60
C MET A 115 14.74 15.25 17.64
N PRO A 116 15.44 14.80 16.57
CA PRO A 116 16.90 14.79 16.55
C PRO A 116 17.55 16.18 16.68
N ILE A 117 16.87 17.23 16.21
CA ILE A 117 17.35 18.61 16.33
C ILE A 117 17.17 19.08 17.78
N LEU A 118 15.93 18.98 18.30
CA LEU A 118 15.59 19.49 19.63
C LEU A 118 16.34 18.77 20.77
N TYR A 119 16.55 17.46 20.65
CA TYR A 119 17.13 16.64 21.72
C TYR A 119 18.56 16.18 21.43
N GLY A 120 18.95 16.10 20.17
CA GLY A 120 20.27 15.61 19.78
C GLY A 120 21.29 16.70 19.45
N GLY A 121 20.87 17.96 19.28
CA GLY A 121 21.76 19.05 18.83
C GLY A 121 22.32 18.83 17.42
N ASN A 122 21.67 17.94 16.65
CA ASN A 122 22.11 17.55 15.32
C ASN A 122 21.71 18.61 14.29
N LYS A 123 22.54 18.78 13.25
CA LYS A 123 22.07 19.43 12.03
C LYS A 123 20.94 18.59 11.41
N PRO A 124 19.90 19.22 10.86
CA PRO A 124 18.82 18.49 10.21
C PRO A 124 19.34 17.66 9.04
N ASP A 125 18.86 16.43 8.99
CA ASP A 125 19.10 15.51 7.89
C ASP A 125 18.30 15.98 6.66
N PRO A 126 18.96 16.30 5.53
CA PRO A 126 18.26 16.72 4.30
C PRO A 126 17.20 15.72 3.83
N ALA A 127 17.40 14.41 4.07
CA ALA A 127 16.41 13.40 3.70
C ALA A 127 15.14 13.49 4.57
N HIS A 128 15.29 13.75 5.87
CA HIS A 128 14.14 13.96 6.76
C HIS A 128 13.43 15.29 6.50
N VAL A 129 14.18 16.34 6.13
CA VAL A 129 13.60 17.62 5.68
C VAL A 129 12.74 17.41 4.44
N ALA A 130 13.28 16.77 3.40
CA ALA A 130 12.55 16.49 2.17
C ALA A 130 11.31 15.62 2.43
N ALA A 131 11.44 14.56 3.24
CA ALA A 131 10.35 13.67 3.60
C ALA A 131 9.24 14.34 4.45
N PHE A 132 9.55 15.43 5.14
CA PHE A 132 8.56 16.24 5.84
C PHE A 132 7.89 17.28 4.94
N GLY A 133 8.60 17.78 3.91
CA GLY A 133 8.06 18.73 2.94
C GLY A 133 6.85 18.22 2.16
N GLU A 134 6.87 16.95 1.73
CA GLU A 134 5.77 16.34 0.96
C GLU A 134 4.41 16.39 1.70
N PRO A 135 4.28 15.93 2.97
CA PRO A 135 3.05 16.12 3.74
C PRO A 135 2.66 17.59 3.99
N MET A 136 3.62 18.51 4.06
CA MET A 136 3.31 19.94 4.20
C MET A 136 2.75 20.54 2.91
N GLU A 137 3.27 20.14 1.75
CA GLU A 137 2.71 20.51 0.44
C GLU A 137 1.30 19.97 0.27
N PHE A 138 1.06 18.72 0.64
CA PHE A 138 -0.26 18.12 0.57
C PHE A 138 -1.28 18.82 1.47
N LEU A 139 -0.86 19.35 2.63
CA LEU A 139 -1.76 20.08 3.53
C LEU A 139 -2.41 21.30 2.86
N GLU A 140 -1.75 21.94 1.89
CA GLU A 140 -2.33 23.04 1.12
C GLU A 140 -3.56 22.59 0.32
N THR A 141 -3.62 21.34 -0.13
CA THR A 141 -4.79 20.80 -0.82
C THR A 141 -6.03 20.75 0.06
N PHE A 142 -5.87 20.60 1.39
CA PHE A 142 -7.01 20.71 2.31
C PHE A 142 -7.50 22.14 2.51
N LEU A 143 -6.65 23.14 2.29
CA LEU A 143 -6.97 24.56 2.43
C LEU A 143 -7.42 25.19 1.11
N GLU A 144 -7.28 24.49 -0.01
CA GLU A 144 -7.64 25.02 -1.32
C GLU A 144 -9.15 25.33 -1.39
N GLY A 145 -9.48 26.61 -1.52
CA GLY A 145 -10.86 27.08 -1.56
C GLY A 145 -11.60 27.06 -0.22
N GLN A 146 -10.91 26.82 0.90
CA GLN A 146 -11.50 26.75 2.24
C GLN A 146 -10.75 27.64 3.24
N GLN A 147 -11.44 28.07 4.30
CA GLN A 147 -10.81 28.86 5.36
C GLN A 147 -10.02 27.99 6.36
N TRP A 148 -10.48 26.75 6.56
CA TRP A 148 -9.98 25.78 7.54
C TRP A 148 -9.82 24.41 6.90
N VAL A 149 -9.05 23.53 7.54
CA VAL A 149 -8.62 22.25 6.94
C VAL A 149 -9.78 21.27 6.69
N ALA A 150 -10.93 21.51 7.32
CA ALA A 150 -12.13 20.68 7.21
C ALA A 150 -13.37 21.47 6.75
N GLY A 151 -13.20 22.69 6.22
CA GLY A 151 -14.29 23.52 5.69
C GLY A 151 -14.15 25.00 6.02
N ASP A 152 -15.29 25.67 6.16
CA ASP A 152 -15.35 27.12 6.40
C ASP A 152 -15.34 27.49 7.90
N HIS A 153 -15.27 26.49 8.78
CA HIS A 153 -15.27 26.69 10.23
C HIS A 153 -14.13 25.94 10.89
N ILE A 154 -13.60 26.53 11.97
CA ILE A 154 -12.56 25.91 12.78
C ILE A 154 -13.11 24.65 13.46
N THR A 155 -12.30 23.60 13.47
CA THR A 155 -12.61 22.30 14.08
C THR A 155 -11.43 21.77 14.88
N ILE A 156 -11.64 20.68 15.63
CA ILE A 156 -10.53 20.02 16.35
C ILE A 156 -9.39 19.54 15.45
N ALA A 157 -9.61 19.34 14.14
CA ALA A 157 -8.54 19.03 13.20
C ALA A 157 -7.56 20.21 13.02
N ASP A 158 -8.04 21.45 13.05
CA ASP A 158 -7.21 22.63 12.97
C ASP A 158 -6.31 22.76 14.21
N TYR A 159 -6.83 22.44 15.39
CA TYR A 159 -6.04 22.45 16.64
C TYR A 159 -4.88 21.46 16.61
N THR A 160 -5.07 20.26 16.03
CA THR A 160 -3.98 19.28 15.95
C THR A 160 -2.91 19.74 14.97
N LEU A 161 -3.31 20.14 13.76
CA LEU A 161 -2.40 20.58 12.70
C LEU A 161 -1.64 21.85 13.10
N VAL A 162 -2.31 22.88 13.63
CA VAL A 162 -1.65 24.10 14.13
C VAL A 162 -0.62 23.79 15.19
N SER A 163 -0.93 22.87 16.12
CA SER A 163 0.03 22.54 17.18
C SER A 163 1.30 21.89 16.64
N THR A 164 1.17 20.99 15.65
CA THR A 164 2.31 20.34 14.98
C THR A 164 3.16 21.38 14.25
N ILE A 165 2.51 22.32 13.58
CA ILE A 165 3.14 23.31 12.70
C ILE A 165 3.80 24.46 13.47
N SER A 166 3.08 25.12 14.38
CA SER A 166 3.53 26.33 15.08
C SER A 166 4.67 26.09 16.08
N ASN A 167 4.83 24.85 16.56
CA ASN A 167 5.92 24.53 17.48
C ASN A 167 7.30 24.56 16.79
N MET A 168 7.34 24.36 15.46
CA MET A 168 8.58 24.53 14.67
C MET A 168 9.06 25.98 14.68
N GLU A 169 8.15 26.93 14.46
CA GLU A 169 8.47 28.35 14.31
C GLU A 169 9.03 28.96 15.60
N SER A 170 8.58 28.48 16.75
CA SER A 170 8.93 29.05 18.06
C SER A 170 10.20 28.48 18.70
N GLN A 171 10.55 27.22 18.44
CA GLN A 171 11.63 26.53 19.18
C GLN A 171 12.94 26.36 18.40
N LEU A 172 12.92 26.31 17.07
CA LEU A 172 14.12 26.05 16.27
C LEU A 172 15.12 27.23 16.20
N PRO A 173 14.68 28.50 16.16
CA PRO A 173 15.60 29.62 16.30
C PRO A 173 16.34 29.63 17.65
N GLN A 174 15.74 29.06 18.70
CA GLN A 174 16.35 28.99 20.04
C GLN A 174 17.39 27.86 20.15
N ALA A 175 17.37 26.89 19.24
CA ALA A 175 18.33 25.78 19.20
C ALA A 175 19.68 26.15 18.52
N GLY A 176 19.83 27.38 17.99
CA GLY A 176 21.11 27.91 17.52
C GLY A 176 21.66 27.31 16.21
N HIS A 177 20.81 26.63 15.42
CA HIS A 177 21.23 25.92 14.21
C HIS A 177 20.94 26.65 12.89
N TYR A 178 20.32 27.84 12.94
CA TYR A 178 19.90 28.62 11.76
C TYR A 178 20.02 30.12 12.02
N GLU A 179 20.55 30.88 11.05
CA GLU A 179 20.77 32.34 11.18
C GLU A 179 19.54 33.16 10.74
N SER A 180 18.60 32.58 9.97
CA SER A 180 17.34 33.26 9.59
C SER A 180 16.16 32.31 9.34
N GLN A 181 14.92 32.80 9.51
CA GLN A 181 13.69 32.05 9.18
C GLN A 181 13.63 31.65 7.69
N ASN A 182 14.24 32.43 6.80
CA ASN A 182 14.25 32.21 5.34
C ASN A 182 15.16 31.06 4.90
N GLU A 183 16.12 30.65 5.74
CA GLU A 183 17.05 29.57 5.43
C GLU A 183 16.45 28.17 5.70
N PHE A 184 15.32 28.13 6.41
CA PHE A 184 14.80 26.91 7.04
C PHE A 184 13.37 26.53 6.60
N VAL A 185 12.50 27.51 6.38
CA VAL A 185 11.08 27.25 6.12
C VAL A 185 10.87 27.12 4.61
N PRO A 186 10.43 25.96 4.07
CA PRO A 186 9.97 25.89 2.68
C PRO A 186 8.94 27.00 2.46
N ALA A 187 8.94 27.69 1.31
CA ALA A 187 8.00 28.77 1.04
C ALA A 187 6.53 28.39 1.30
N VAL A 188 6.22 27.10 1.14
CA VAL A 188 4.94 26.46 1.46
C VAL A 188 4.62 26.53 2.96
N CYS A 189 5.54 26.15 3.85
CA CYS A 189 5.33 26.21 5.30
C CYS A 189 5.00 27.63 5.79
N VAL A 190 5.66 28.68 5.28
CA VAL A 190 5.35 30.08 5.66
C VAL A 190 3.93 30.47 5.22
N MET A 191 3.48 30.01 4.05
CA MET A 191 2.16 30.31 3.52
C MET A 191 1.03 29.58 4.29
N THR A 192 1.23 28.31 4.63
CA THR A 192 0.27 27.51 5.43
C THR A 192 0.15 28.05 6.85
N THR A 193 1.28 28.30 7.52
CA THR A 193 1.30 28.79 8.90
C THR A 193 0.61 30.14 9.01
N THR A 194 0.93 31.06 8.10
CA THR A 194 0.38 32.42 8.07
C THR A 194 -1.13 32.43 7.79
N ARG A 195 -1.65 31.54 6.94
CA ARG A 195 -3.08 31.45 6.63
C ARG A 195 -3.89 30.91 7.81
N ILE A 196 -3.51 29.76 8.36
CA ILE A 196 -4.27 29.13 9.46
C ILE A 196 -4.19 29.99 10.74
N SER A 197 -3.01 30.55 11.05
CA SER A 197 -2.85 31.39 12.25
C SER A 197 -3.56 32.75 12.17
N LYS A 198 -3.64 33.38 10.99
CA LYS A 198 -4.41 34.64 10.79
C LYS A 198 -5.93 34.40 10.81
N ASN A 199 -6.40 33.27 10.28
CA ASN A 199 -7.83 32.95 10.23
C ASN A 199 -8.45 32.71 11.61
N MET A 200 -7.66 32.41 12.66
CA MET A 200 -8.16 32.19 14.03
C MET A 200 -8.76 33.44 14.70
N GLN A 201 -8.82 34.59 14.00
CA GLN A 201 -9.28 35.85 14.56
C GLN A 201 -10.68 36.34 14.11
N GLN A 202 -11.37 35.73 13.14
CA GLN A 202 -12.70 36.20 12.67
C GLN A 202 -13.59 35.06 12.12
N VAL A 203 -14.91 35.05 12.46
CA VAL A 203 -15.89 34.02 12.02
C VAL A 203 -17.32 34.60 11.82
N GLN A 204 -18.01 34.24 10.71
CA GLN A 204 -19.49 34.21 10.55
C GLN A 204 -19.93 33.26 9.39
N ILE A 205 -21.20 32.82 9.36
CA ILE A 205 -21.72 31.53 8.83
C ILE A 205 -22.79 31.68 7.72
N ALA A 206 -22.92 30.71 6.78
CA ALA A 206 -24.20 30.28 6.16
C ALA A 206 -24.11 28.90 5.42
N SER A 207 -25.22 28.16 5.33
CA SER A 207 -25.43 26.77 4.82
C SER A 207 -26.39 26.71 3.59
N ASP A 208 -26.48 25.66 2.74
CA ASP A 208 -27.15 24.34 2.89
C ASP A 208 -26.99 23.47 1.60
N CYS A 209 -27.31 22.15 1.65
CA CYS A 209 -27.65 21.31 0.48
C CYS A 209 -28.54 20.08 0.83
N PRO A 210 -29.28 19.46 -0.13
CA PRO A 210 -30.35 18.49 0.15
C PRO A 210 -30.09 17.00 -0.25
N ASN A 211 -31.09 16.16 0.08
CA ASN A 211 -31.10 14.70 0.30
C ASN A 211 -31.08 13.73 -0.91
N ALA A 212 -30.79 12.45 -0.58
CA ALA A 212 -30.52 11.31 -1.46
C ALA A 212 -31.69 10.29 -1.59
N SER A 213 -31.66 9.49 -2.67
CA SER A 213 -32.30 8.17 -2.75
C SER A 213 -31.43 7.11 -3.45
N THR A 214 -31.38 5.93 -2.80
CA THR A 214 -31.00 4.56 -3.25
C THR A 214 -29.78 4.39 -4.17
N ARG A 215 -28.55 4.28 -3.63
CA ARG A 215 -27.33 4.15 -4.46
C ARG A 215 -26.20 3.33 -3.82
N ARG A 216 -25.48 2.55 -4.63
CA ARG A 216 -24.27 1.76 -4.28
C ARG A 216 -23.06 2.67 -4.04
N LEU A 217 -22.26 2.39 -3.01
CA LEU A 217 -21.06 3.17 -2.69
C LEU A 217 -19.84 2.61 -3.44
N ASN A 218 -19.04 3.45 -4.09
CA ASN A 218 -17.81 2.98 -4.72
C ASN A 218 -16.69 2.91 -3.68
N LEU A 219 -16.03 1.76 -3.54
CA LEU A 219 -14.83 1.62 -2.73
C LEU A 219 -13.65 1.27 -3.64
N TYR A 220 -12.70 2.18 -3.75
CA TYR A 220 -11.43 1.94 -4.39
C TYR A 220 -10.51 1.21 -3.43
N SER A 221 -10.20 -0.05 -3.76
CA SER A 221 -9.57 -0.98 -2.83
C SER A 221 -8.63 -1.95 -3.53
N LEU A 222 -7.59 -2.35 -2.81
CA LEU A 222 -6.83 -3.56 -3.13
C LEU A 222 -7.43 -4.72 -2.30
N PRO A 223 -7.79 -5.87 -2.90
CA PRO A 223 -8.44 -6.99 -2.19
C PRO A 223 -7.71 -7.44 -0.93
N ALA A 224 -6.38 -7.46 -1.00
CA ALA A 224 -5.45 -7.86 0.05
C ALA A 224 -5.17 -6.80 1.13
N SER A 225 -5.54 -5.54 0.90
CA SER A 225 -5.17 -4.45 1.80
C SER A 225 -5.95 -4.55 3.11
N CYS A 226 -5.25 -4.70 4.24
CA CYS A 226 -5.83 -4.74 5.58
C CYS A 226 -6.84 -3.60 5.82
N PRO A 227 -6.49 -2.31 5.59
CA PRO A 227 -7.44 -1.21 5.71
C PRO A 227 -8.68 -1.34 4.81
N CYS A 228 -8.55 -1.88 3.60
CA CYS A 228 -9.68 -2.10 2.69
C CYS A 228 -10.59 -3.23 3.18
N LEU A 229 -9.99 -4.32 3.66
CA LEU A 229 -10.68 -5.49 4.19
C LEU A 229 -11.56 -5.14 5.39
N THR A 230 -11.05 -4.32 6.31
CA THR A 230 -11.85 -3.85 7.45
C THR A 230 -13.09 -3.06 7.02
N ILE A 231 -12.98 -2.19 6.01
CA ILE A 231 -14.13 -1.43 5.49
C ILE A 231 -15.14 -2.36 4.84
N ARG A 232 -14.69 -3.31 4.02
CA ARG A 232 -15.56 -4.31 3.39
C ARG A 232 -16.31 -5.13 4.42
N MET A 233 -15.63 -5.53 5.49
CA MET A 233 -16.19 -6.30 6.60
C MET A 233 -17.27 -5.49 7.34
N LEU A 234 -16.99 -4.22 7.67
CA LEU A 234 -17.98 -3.34 8.32
C LEU A 234 -19.17 -3.03 7.41
N ALA A 235 -18.94 -2.69 6.15
CA ALA A 235 -20.00 -2.38 5.19
C ALA A 235 -20.97 -3.55 5.04
N LYS A 236 -20.45 -4.79 4.96
CA LYS A 236 -21.27 -6.00 4.94
C LYS A 236 -22.10 -6.14 6.22
N THR A 237 -21.52 -5.91 7.40
CA THR A 237 -22.26 -5.93 8.68
C THR A 237 -23.41 -4.92 8.70
N LEU A 238 -23.17 -3.72 8.15
CA LEU A 238 -24.17 -2.66 8.08
C LEU A 238 -25.22 -2.90 6.98
N GLY A 239 -25.03 -3.89 6.12
CA GLY A 239 -25.89 -4.11 4.94
C GLY A 239 -25.69 -3.07 3.84
N VAL A 240 -24.53 -2.39 3.83
CA VAL A 240 -24.14 -1.41 2.81
C VAL A 240 -23.50 -2.14 1.63
N GLU A 241 -24.10 -2.01 0.45
CA GLU A 241 -23.56 -2.59 -0.78
C GLU A 241 -22.43 -1.73 -1.35
N LEU A 242 -21.24 -2.33 -1.48
CA LEU A 242 -20.07 -1.70 -2.07
C LEU A 242 -19.87 -2.15 -3.52
N ASN A 243 -19.69 -1.18 -4.41
CA ASN A 243 -19.11 -1.40 -5.73
C ASN A 243 -17.59 -1.31 -5.61
N LEU A 244 -16.91 -2.46 -5.59
CA LEU A 244 -15.45 -2.52 -5.46
C LEU A 244 -14.81 -2.08 -6.77
N LYS A 245 -13.95 -1.07 -6.69
CA LYS A 245 -13.07 -0.60 -7.76
C LYS A 245 -11.67 -1.04 -7.40
N GLU A 246 -11.18 -2.04 -8.12
CA GLU A 246 -9.83 -2.56 -7.86
C GLU A 246 -8.78 -1.50 -8.19
N ILE A 247 -7.80 -1.35 -7.31
CA ILE A 247 -6.65 -0.46 -7.47
C ILE A 247 -5.38 -1.30 -7.31
N ILE A 248 -4.63 -1.44 -8.40
CA ILE A 248 -3.38 -2.18 -8.42
C ILE A 248 -2.23 -1.17 -8.20
N LEU A 249 -1.74 -1.12 -6.96
CA LEU A 249 -0.70 -0.15 -6.56
C LEU A 249 0.59 -0.28 -7.38
N ARG A 250 0.94 -1.50 -7.84
CA ARG A 250 2.15 -1.76 -8.64
C ARG A 250 2.06 -1.21 -10.06
N ASN A 251 0.85 -1.15 -10.63
CA ASN A 251 0.60 -0.55 -11.94
C ASN A 251 0.56 0.98 -11.87
N GLY A 252 0.58 1.54 -10.65
CA GLY A 252 0.42 2.97 -10.43
C GLY A 252 -1.01 3.45 -10.62
N ASP A 253 -2.02 2.58 -10.50
CA ASP A 253 -3.45 2.95 -10.66
C ASP A 253 -3.86 4.08 -9.72
N ASN A 254 -3.32 4.06 -8.49
CA ASN A 254 -3.50 5.10 -7.47
C ASN A 254 -2.79 6.43 -7.80
N ARG A 255 -2.00 6.48 -8.88
CA ARG A 255 -1.25 7.64 -9.35
C ARG A 255 -1.73 8.15 -10.71
N THR A 256 -2.78 7.55 -11.28
CA THR A 256 -3.41 8.06 -12.51
C THR A 256 -3.99 9.46 -12.27
N PRO A 257 -4.00 10.35 -13.28
CA PRO A 257 -4.61 11.68 -13.13
C PRO A 257 -6.06 11.64 -12.62
N GLU A 258 -6.83 10.64 -13.06
CA GLU A 258 -8.21 10.42 -12.65
C GLU A 258 -8.31 10.07 -11.17
N TYR A 259 -7.44 9.17 -10.67
CA TYR A 259 -7.41 8.81 -9.26
C TYR A 259 -6.91 9.97 -8.40
N LEU A 260 -5.85 10.66 -8.81
CA LEU A 260 -5.28 11.79 -8.08
C LEU A 260 -6.27 12.96 -7.94
N LYS A 261 -7.13 13.18 -8.94
CA LYS A 261 -8.22 14.16 -8.85
C LYS A 261 -9.21 13.83 -7.73
N MET A 262 -9.39 12.54 -7.44
CA MET A 262 -10.28 12.06 -6.38
C MET A 262 -9.56 12.02 -5.03
N ASN A 263 -8.38 11.42 -4.98
CA ASN A 263 -7.54 11.32 -3.79
C ASN A 263 -6.10 11.72 -4.13
N PRO A 264 -5.72 12.99 -3.90
CA PRO A 264 -4.39 13.48 -4.20
C PRO A 264 -3.30 12.86 -3.29
N GLN A 265 -3.69 12.25 -2.16
CA GLN A 265 -2.79 11.49 -1.28
C GLN A 265 -2.45 10.12 -1.86
N HIS A 266 -3.01 9.79 -3.04
CA HIS A 266 -2.73 8.58 -3.81
C HIS A 266 -2.82 7.29 -2.98
N CYS A 267 -3.65 7.29 -1.94
CA CYS A 267 -3.75 6.19 -1.00
C CYS A 267 -5.04 5.40 -1.18
N ILE A 268 -5.03 4.16 -0.71
CA ILE A 268 -6.21 3.31 -0.56
C ILE A 268 -6.40 3.00 0.92
N PRO A 269 -7.63 2.72 1.38
CA PRO A 269 -8.90 2.78 0.65
C PRO A 269 -9.36 4.21 0.35
N THR A 270 -10.11 4.37 -0.73
CA THR A 270 -10.86 5.61 -1.02
C THR A 270 -12.32 5.27 -1.27
N LEU A 271 -13.22 5.89 -0.51
CA LEU A 271 -14.67 5.76 -0.65
C LEU A 271 -15.21 6.93 -1.47
N ASN A 272 -16.14 6.67 -2.38
CA ASN A 272 -16.95 7.69 -3.03
C ASN A 272 -18.44 7.36 -2.81
N ASP A 273 -19.04 8.09 -1.87
CA ASP A 273 -20.49 8.16 -1.68
C ASP A 273 -21.07 9.30 -2.53
N ASN A 274 -21.36 8.99 -3.80
CA ASN A 274 -22.12 9.87 -4.69
C ASN A 274 -21.52 11.30 -4.82
N GLY A 275 -20.21 11.38 -4.98
CA GLY A 275 -19.46 12.63 -5.07
C GLY A 275 -18.89 13.10 -3.74
N PHE A 276 -19.33 12.54 -2.60
CA PHE A 276 -18.62 12.68 -1.34
C PHE A 276 -17.45 11.69 -1.31
N ILE A 277 -16.24 12.21 -1.47
CA ILE A 277 -15.01 11.42 -1.50
C ILE A 277 -14.36 11.46 -0.12
N LEU A 278 -14.00 10.29 0.40
CA LEU A 278 -13.37 10.13 1.69
C LEU A 278 -12.27 9.06 1.61
N TRP A 279 -11.07 9.41 2.03
CA TRP A 279 -9.98 8.47 2.31
C TRP A 279 -9.62 8.55 3.80
N GLU A 280 -8.63 7.78 4.23
CA GLU A 280 -8.37 7.42 5.63
C GLU A 280 -9.37 6.38 6.17
N SER A 281 -8.89 5.14 6.27
CA SER A 281 -9.73 3.98 6.59
C SER A 281 -10.51 4.10 7.89
N ARG A 282 -9.90 4.58 8.98
CA ARG A 282 -10.59 4.74 10.27
C ARG A 282 -11.61 5.90 10.24
N ALA A 283 -11.41 6.93 9.40
CA ALA A 283 -12.44 7.94 9.13
C ALA A 283 -13.62 7.36 8.36
N ILE A 284 -13.35 6.51 7.36
CA ILE A 284 -14.39 5.79 6.60
C ILE A 284 -15.22 4.88 7.51
N LEU A 285 -14.60 4.17 8.46
CA LEU A 285 -15.35 3.32 9.42
C LEU A 285 -16.32 4.14 10.27
N GLY A 286 -15.85 5.26 10.84
CA GLY A 286 -16.70 6.17 11.61
C GLY A 286 -17.84 6.74 10.76
N TYR A 287 -17.54 7.17 9.53
CA TYR A 287 -18.52 7.68 8.57
C TYR A 287 -19.61 6.64 8.26
N LEU A 288 -19.23 5.39 7.96
CA LEU A 288 -20.18 4.35 7.61
C LEU A 288 -21.14 4.04 8.77
N VAL A 289 -20.66 4.03 10.02
CA VAL A 289 -21.54 3.84 11.18
C VAL A 289 -22.41 5.07 11.42
N ASP A 290 -21.86 6.29 11.41
CA ASP A 290 -22.64 7.51 11.65
C ASP A 290 -23.71 7.72 10.56
N GLN A 291 -23.46 7.27 9.32
CA GLN A 291 -24.37 7.44 8.18
C GLN A 291 -25.36 6.28 7.98
N TYR A 292 -24.94 5.03 8.18
CA TYR A 292 -25.72 3.83 7.84
C TYR A 292 -25.94 2.88 9.02
N GLY A 293 -25.40 3.19 10.20
CA GLY A 293 -25.62 2.44 11.42
C GLY A 293 -27.10 2.41 11.82
N LYS A 294 -27.57 1.25 12.29
CA LYS A 294 -28.95 1.09 12.79
C LYS A 294 -29.12 1.73 14.18
N ASP A 295 -28.05 1.72 14.96
CA ASP A 295 -27.94 2.25 16.30
C ASP A 295 -26.49 2.71 16.54
N ASP A 296 -26.19 3.16 17.75
CA ASP A 296 -24.85 3.61 18.13
C ASP A 296 -23.99 2.51 18.77
N SER A 297 -24.38 1.23 18.72
CA SER A 297 -23.64 0.14 19.37
C SER A 297 -22.20 0.02 18.85
N LEU A 298 -22.01 0.15 17.54
CA LEU A 298 -20.69 0.06 16.88
C LEU A 298 -19.83 1.32 17.06
N TYR A 299 -20.45 2.47 17.32
CA TYR A 299 -19.78 3.74 17.55
C TYR A 299 -20.60 4.64 18.50
N PRO A 300 -20.50 4.41 19.83
CA PRO A 300 -21.40 4.99 20.83
C PRO A 300 -21.44 6.51 20.78
N LYS A 301 -22.59 7.12 21.07
CA LYS A 301 -22.71 8.59 21.18
C LYS A 301 -22.31 9.13 22.56
N ASP A 302 -22.25 8.26 23.57
CA ASP A 302 -21.73 8.60 24.89
C ASP A 302 -20.27 9.06 24.79
N PRO A 303 -19.92 10.28 25.28
CA PRO A 303 -18.58 10.84 25.10
C PRO A 303 -17.46 9.95 25.64
N LYS A 304 -17.65 9.31 26.81
CA LYS A 304 -16.61 8.47 27.43
C LYS A 304 -16.41 7.18 26.65
N LYS A 305 -17.50 6.50 26.28
CA LYS A 305 -17.43 5.27 25.46
C LYS A 305 -16.83 5.55 24.09
N ARG A 306 -17.25 6.63 23.43
CA ARG A 306 -16.71 7.07 22.13
C ARG A 306 -15.22 7.38 22.22
N ALA A 307 -14.80 8.06 23.28
CA ALA A 307 -13.40 8.38 23.50
C ALA A 307 -12.53 7.14 23.63
N VAL A 308 -13.01 6.08 24.31
CA VAL A 308 -12.30 4.79 24.37
C VAL A 308 -12.22 4.13 22.98
N VAL A 309 -13.32 4.11 22.20
CA VAL A 309 -13.29 3.57 20.82
C VAL A 309 -12.26 4.32 19.96
N ASN A 310 -12.27 5.65 20.00
CA ASN A 310 -11.32 6.47 19.27
C ASN A 310 -9.88 6.26 19.75
N GLN A 311 -9.66 6.14 21.06
CA GLN A 311 -8.35 5.84 21.62
C GLN A 311 -7.79 4.53 21.04
N ARG A 312 -8.61 3.48 20.90
CA ARG A 312 -8.16 2.21 20.30
C ARG A 312 -7.84 2.33 18.81
N MET A 313 -8.62 3.10 18.05
CA MET A 313 -8.33 3.36 16.64
C MET A 313 -7.07 4.23 16.44
N TYR A 314 -6.82 5.20 17.33
CA TYR A 314 -5.59 6.01 17.31
C TYR A 314 -4.36 5.23 17.75
N PHE A 315 -4.49 4.38 18.77
CA PHE A 315 -3.46 3.40 19.14
C PHE A 315 -3.09 2.53 17.94
N ASP A 316 -4.09 2.03 17.21
CA ASP A 316 -3.84 1.20 16.04
C ASP A 316 -3.05 1.95 14.96
N ILE A 317 -3.55 3.07 14.43
CA ILE A 317 -2.88 3.79 13.33
C ILE A 317 -1.55 4.42 13.73
N GLY A 318 -1.40 4.85 14.98
CA GLY A 318 -0.22 5.55 15.47
C GLY A 318 0.85 4.64 16.08
N THR A 319 0.48 3.45 16.56
CA THR A 319 1.39 2.57 17.32
C THR A 319 1.46 1.16 16.75
N LEU A 320 0.33 0.46 16.61
CA LEU A 320 0.33 -0.95 16.21
C LEU A 320 0.57 -1.13 14.70
N TYR A 321 -0.21 -0.45 13.86
CA TYR A 321 -0.18 -0.58 12.41
C TYR A 321 1.17 -0.20 11.79
N PRO A 322 1.87 0.88 12.22
CA PRO A 322 3.20 1.19 11.71
C PRO A 322 4.25 0.11 12.02
N LYS A 323 4.15 -0.54 13.19
CA LYS A 323 5.03 -1.66 13.55
C LYS A 323 4.69 -2.91 12.74
N PHE A 324 3.40 -3.15 12.54
CA PHE A 324 2.94 -4.18 11.63
C PHE A 324 3.47 -3.99 10.22
N THR A 325 3.36 -2.79 9.62
CA THR A 325 3.82 -2.56 8.24
C THR A 325 5.33 -2.69 8.12
N GLN A 326 6.11 -2.26 9.12
CA GLN A 326 7.57 -2.46 9.17
C GLN A 326 7.95 -3.95 9.12
N PHE A 327 7.16 -4.81 9.78
CA PHE A 327 7.36 -6.26 9.75
C PHE A 327 6.85 -6.90 8.46
N TYR A 328 5.66 -6.49 8.02
CA TYR A 328 4.89 -7.16 6.98
C TYR A 328 5.38 -6.82 5.56
N MET A 329 5.71 -5.56 5.30
CA MET A 329 6.09 -5.13 3.94
C MET A 329 7.37 -5.80 3.42
N PRO A 330 8.44 -6.03 4.22
CA PRO A 330 9.60 -6.79 3.76
C PRO A 330 9.31 -8.26 3.44
N ILE A 331 8.36 -8.89 4.13
CA ILE A 331 7.91 -10.26 3.83
C ILE A 331 7.18 -10.25 2.48
N LEU A 332 6.25 -9.30 2.31
CA LEU A 332 5.41 -9.18 1.13
C LEU A 332 6.19 -8.86 -0.16
N TYR A 333 7.17 -7.95 -0.09
CA TYR A 333 7.88 -7.46 -1.26
C TYR A 333 9.31 -7.99 -1.41
N GLY A 334 9.91 -8.51 -0.33
CA GLY A 334 11.30 -8.99 -0.30
C GLY A 334 11.46 -10.50 -0.40
N GLY A 335 10.40 -11.30 -0.21
CA GLY A 335 10.48 -12.76 -0.18
C GLY A 335 11.25 -13.33 1.02
N ASN A 336 11.49 -12.50 2.04
CA ASN A 336 12.16 -12.89 3.27
C ASN A 336 11.19 -13.66 4.18
N LYS A 337 11.68 -14.70 4.87
CA LYS A 337 10.96 -15.26 6.02
C LYS A 337 10.87 -14.21 7.14
N PRO A 338 9.85 -14.28 8.03
CA PRO A 338 9.80 -13.44 9.22
C PRO A 338 11.13 -13.52 9.98
N ASP A 339 11.84 -12.39 10.08
CA ASP A 339 13.08 -12.31 10.86
C ASP A 339 12.71 -12.34 12.36
N PRO A 340 13.30 -13.27 13.15
CA PRO A 340 13.07 -13.34 14.59
C PRO A 340 13.27 -12.01 15.34
N ALA A 341 14.18 -11.14 14.89
CA ALA A 341 14.37 -9.80 15.48
C ALA A 341 13.16 -8.89 15.23
N HIS A 342 12.50 -9.00 14.07
CA HIS A 342 11.29 -8.26 13.76
C HIS A 342 10.06 -8.83 14.49
N VAL A 343 10.01 -10.15 14.71
CA VAL A 343 8.98 -10.78 15.56
C VAL A 343 9.10 -10.34 17.02
N ALA A 344 10.32 -10.16 17.53
CA ALA A 344 10.57 -9.61 18.86
C ALA A 344 10.17 -8.13 18.98
N ALA A 345 10.27 -7.35 17.89
CA ALA A 345 9.99 -5.92 17.86
C ALA A 345 8.49 -5.54 17.94
N PHE A 346 7.57 -6.49 17.74
CA PHE A 346 6.13 -6.26 17.99
C PHE A 346 5.77 -6.10 19.47
N GLY A 347 6.64 -6.54 20.38
CA GLY A 347 6.34 -6.76 21.80
C GLY A 347 5.51 -5.66 22.46
N GLU A 348 6.02 -4.43 22.50
CA GLU A 348 5.35 -3.35 23.25
C GLU A 348 3.91 -3.02 22.75
N PRO A 349 3.65 -2.81 21.44
CA PRO A 349 2.27 -2.60 20.97
C PRO A 349 1.31 -3.76 21.26
N ILE A 350 1.73 -5.01 21.04
CA ILE A 350 0.83 -6.16 21.25
C ILE A 350 0.58 -6.40 22.74
N GLU A 351 1.57 -6.14 23.61
CA GLU A 351 1.42 -6.17 25.07
C GLU A 351 0.47 -5.08 25.56
N LEU A 352 0.44 -3.92 24.90
CA LEU A 352 -0.55 -2.89 25.20
C LEU A 352 -1.97 -3.32 24.79
N LEU A 353 -2.11 -3.98 23.64
CA LEU A 353 -3.39 -4.58 23.25
C LEU A 353 -3.85 -5.67 24.23
N GLU A 354 -2.91 -6.50 24.69
CA GLU A 354 -3.14 -7.51 25.74
C GLU A 354 -3.68 -6.86 27.03
N LYS A 355 -3.08 -5.75 27.47
CA LYS A 355 -3.56 -4.95 28.61
C LYS A 355 -4.94 -4.33 28.39
N PHE A 356 -5.25 -3.85 27.17
CA PHE A 356 -6.59 -3.34 26.87
C PHE A 356 -7.68 -4.40 27.00
N LEU A 357 -7.32 -5.67 26.79
CA LEU A 357 -8.23 -6.80 26.84
C LEU A 357 -8.23 -7.50 28.21
N GLU A 358 -7.46 -7.01 29.19
CA GLU A 358 -7.48 -7.54 30.55
C GLU A 358 -8.84 -7.25 31.21
N GLY A 359 -9.56 -8.31 31.55
CA GLY A 359 -10.91 -8.21 32.13
C GLY A 359 -11.99 -7.71 31.17
N GLN A 360 -11.69 -7.52 29.88
CA GLN A 360 -12.61 -6.99 28.87
C GLN A 360 -12.94 -8.03 27.79
N GLN A 361 -14.20 -8.05 27.35
CA GLN A 361 -14.61 -8.94 26.26
C GLN A 361 -14.20 -8.37 24.90
N TRP A 362 -14.34 -7.06 24.71
CA TRP A 362 -14.02 -6.33 23.48
C TRP A 362 -13.07 -5.18 23.78
N VAL A 363 -12.36 -4.70 22.75
CA VAL A 363 -11.20 -3.81 22.97
C VAL A 363 -11.56 -2.42 23.51
N ALA A 364 -12.82 -2.02 23.34
CA ALA A 364 -13.36 -0.74 23.77
C ALA A 364 -14.56 -0.86 24.73
N GLY A 365 -14.73 -2.03 25.38
CA GLY A 365 -15.75 -2.23 26.43
C GLY A 365 -16.54 -3.54 26.28
N ASP A 366 -17.84 -3.47 26.56
CA ASP A 366 -18.71 -4.65 26.69
C ASP A 366 -19.29 -5.16 25.36
N HIS A 367 -19.16 -4.39 24.28
CA HIS A 367 -19.74 -4.70 22.96
C HIS A 367 -18.72 -4.49 21.85
N ILE A 368 -18.94 -5.16 20.71
CA ILE A 368 -18.14 -4.97 19.49
C ILE A 368 -18.31 -3.53 19.00
N THR A 369 -17.21 -2.89 18.64
CA THR A 369 -17.18 -1.54 18.07
C THR A 369 -16.30 -1.48 16.82
N ILE A 370 -16.28 -0.35 16.13
CA ILE A 370 -15.36 -0.12 15.00
C ILE A 370 -13.87 -0.21 15.39
N ALA A 371 -13.53 -0.09 16.68
CA ALA A 371 -12.18 -0.40 17.17
C ALA A 371 -11.83 -1.88 17.01
N ASP A 372 -12.79 -2.79 17.28
CA ASP A 372 -12.58 -4.22 17.09
C ASP A 372 -12.42 -4.55 15.60
N TYR A 373 -13.26 -3.98 14.72
CA TYR A 373 -13.12 -4.14 13.26
C TYR A 373 -11.72 -3.72 12.78
N THR A 374 -11.23 -2.58 13.28
CA THR A 374 -9.91 -2.02 12.95
C THR A 374 -8.80 -3.01 13.33
N LEU A 375 -8.76 -3.40 14.60
CA LEU A 375 -7.69 -4.25 15.12
C LEU A 375 -7.76 -5.69 14.59
N VAL A 376 -8.95 -6.24 14.37
CA VAL A 376 -9.15 -7.57 13.77
C VAL A 376 -8.50 -7.64 12.39
N GLY A 377 -8.61 -6.59 11.58
CA GLY A 377 -7.96 -6.54 10.28
C GLY A 377 -6.44 -6.68 10.38
N THR A 378 -5.83 -5.93 11.30
CA THR A 378 -4.37 -5.95 11.53
C THR A 378 -3.90 -7.29 12.11
N ILE A 379 -4.57 -7.80 13.14
CA ILE A 379 -4.21 -9.07 13.78
C ILE A 379 -4.40 -10.27 12.83
N SER A 380 -5.41 -10.24 11.94
CA SER A 380 -5.59 -11.29 10.93
C SER A 380 -4.42 -11.36 9.95
N ASN A 381 -3.90 -10.22 9.53
CA ASN A 381 -2.73 -10.19 8.65
C ASN A 381 -1.46 -10.64 9.38
N MET A 382 -1.30 -10.28 10.65
CA MET A 382 -0.20 -10.78 11.48
C MET A 382 -0.22 -12.31 11.60
N GLU A 383 -1.38 -12.89 11.91
CA GLU A 383 -1.56 -14.36 11.97
C GLU A 383 -1.24 -15.01 10.62
N ALA A 384 -1.69 -14.42 9.52
CA ALA A 384 -1.48 -14.94 8.16
C ALA A 384 0.00 -15.01 7.74
N VAL A 385 0.84 -14.11 8.25
CA VAL A 385 2.29 -14.15 8.02
C VAL A 385 3.06 -14.85 9.13
N GLY A 386 2.37 -15.62 9.97
CA GLY A 386 2.96 -16.54 10.93
C GLY A 386 3.30 -15.94 12.31
N TYR A 387 2.70 -14.80 12.68
CA TYR A 387 2.85 -14.29 14.05
C TYR A 387 2.12 -15.19 15.05
N ASP A 388 2.86 -15.70 16.05
CA ASP A 388 2.33 -16.58 17.09
C ASP A 388 1.60 -15.77 18.18
N LEU A 389 0.26 -15.78 18.12
CA LEU A 389 -0.59 -15.12 19.11
C LEU A 389 -0.70 -15.88 20.44
N SER A 390 -0.22 -17.12 20.55
CA SER A 390 -0.40 -17.95 21.75
C SER A 390 0.25 -17.34 23.01
N LYS A 391 1.23 -16.45 22.82
CA LYS A 391 1.90 -15.70 23.89
C LYS A 391 1.03 -14.58 24.50
N HIS A 392 -0.08 -14.24 23.86
CA HIS A 392 -0.99 -13.15 24.23
C HIS A 392 -2.39 -13.73 24.46
N PRO A 393 -2.68 -14.29 25.65
CA PRO A 393 -3.91 -15.04 25.87
C PRO A 393 -5.18 -14.18 25.78
N ASN A 394 -5.16 -12.92 26.23
CA ASN A 394 -6.31 -12.03 26.10
C ASN A 394 -6.54 -11.66 24.62
N VAL A 395 -5.49 -11.35 23.86
CA VAL A 395 -5.58 -11.11 22.42
C VAL A 395 -6.09 -12.34 21.69
N SER A 396 -5.53 -13.53 21.97
CA SER A 396 -5.96 -14.80 21.36
C SER A 396 -7.44 -15.09 21.63
N ARG A 397 -7.90 -14.90 22.87
CA ARG A 397 -9.32 -15.04 23.24
C ARG A 397 -10.19 -14.07 22.47
N TRP A 398 -9.88 -12.77 22.55
CA TRP A 398 -10.63 -11.71 21.90
C TRP A 398 -10.72 -11.93 20.40
N PHE A 399 -9.59 -12.25 19.75
CA PHE A 399 -9.53 -12.48 18.31
C PHE A 399 -10.36 -13.70 17.91
N SER A 400 -10.24 -14.80 18.65
CA SER A 400 -11.09 -15.99 18.43
C SER A 400 -12.58 -15.70 18.58
N ASN A 401 -12.95 -14.84 19.53
CA ASN A 401 -14.33 -14.37 19.69
C ASN A 401 -14.76 -13.45 18.55
N ALA A 402 -13.88 -12.55 18.09
CA ALA A 402 -14.16 -11.64 16.98
C ALA A 402 -14.44 -12.40 15.69
N LYS A 403 -13.63 -13.42 15.35
CA LYS A 403 -13.85 -14.30 14.18
C LYS A 403 -15.24 -14.94 14.16
N LYS A 404 -15.82 -15.21 15.34
CA LYS A 404 -17.14 -15.84 15.49
C LYS A 404 -18.29 -14.83 15.44
N ASN A 405 -18.09 -13.63 16.00
CA ASN A 405 -19.17 -12.66 16.20
C ASN A 405 -19.21 -11.57 15.13
N ILE A 406 -18.13 -11.34 14.38
CA ILE A 406 -18.16 -10.52 13.17
C ILE A 406 -18.64 -11.40 12.02
N SER A 407 -19.94 -11.32 11.71
CA SER A 407 -20.60 -12.22 10.75
C SER A 407 -19.95 -12.24 9.36
N SER A 408 -19.37 -11.10 8.94
CA SER A 408 -18.69 -10.93 7.66
C SER A 408 -17.23 -11.38 7.65
N TYR A 409 -16.66 -11.82 8.80
CA TYR A 409 -15.25 -12.17 8.91
C TYR A 409 -14.84 -13.24 7.91
N ASN A 410 -15.48 -14.41 7.95
CA ASN A 410 -15.09 -15.57 7.12
C ASN A 410 -15.29 -15.31 5.61
N GLU A 411 -16.25 -14.46 5.25
CA GLU A 411 -16.54 -14.12 3.86
C GLU A 411 -15.52 -13.12 3.28
N ILE A 412 -15.02 -12.20 4.10
CA ILE A 412 -14.21 -11.07 3.61
C ILE A 412 -12.72 -11.25 3.89
N LEU A 413 -12.34 -11.55 5.14
CA LEU A 413 -10.95 -11.47 5.58
C LEU A 413 -10.09 -12.64 5.07
N PRO A 414 -10.41 -13.92 5.34
CA PRO A 414 -9.59 -15.02 4.87
C PRO A 414 -9.41 -15.06 3.35
N PRO A 415 -10.45 -14.89 2.50
CA PRO A 415 -10.27 -14.85 1.05
C PRO A 415 -9.42 -13.67 0.58
N GLY A 416 -9.62 -12.49 1.16
CA GLY A 416 -8.82 -11.31 0.83
C GLY A 416 -7.36 -11.43 1.27
N ILE A 417 -7.09 -12.08 2.39
CA ILE A 417 -5.73 -12.37 2.84
C ILE A 417 -5.09 -13.43 1.94
N ALA A 418 -5.83 -14.47 1.54
CA ALA A 418 -5.33 -15.52 0.66
C ALA A 418 -4.87 -15.00 -0.71
N SER A 419 -5.48 -13.92 -1.22
CA SER A 419 -5.02 -13.29 -2.47
C SER A 419 -3.62 -12.66 -2.38
N LEU A 420 -3.00 -12.58 -1.19
CA LEU A 420 -1.58 -12.21 -1.02
C LEU A 420 -0.63 -13.37 -1.33
N ALA A 421 -1.08 -14.61 -1.18
CA ALA A 421 -0.29 -15.79 -1.52
C ALA A 421 -0.13 -15.96 -3.04
N GLU A 422 -0.86 -15.21 -3.86
CA GLU A 422 -0.78 -15.32 -5.32
C GLU A 422 0.33 -14.46 -5.95
N ILE A 423 1.27 -13.91 -5.16
CA ILE A 423 2.41 -13.16 -5.71
C ILE A 423 3.45 -14.13 -6.30
N ILE A 424 3.45 -14.23 -7.62
CA ILE A 424 4.42 -15.00 -8.38
C ILE A 424 5.70 -14.17 -8.56
N ASP A 425 6.82 -14.58 -7.98
CA ASP A 425 8.11 -13.95 -8.23
C ASP A 425 8.65 -14.37 -9.60
N PHE A 426 8.93 -13.41 -10.47
CA PHE A 426 9.51 -13.67 -11.80
C PHE A 426 10.87 -13.01 -11.94
N TYR A 427 11.91 -13.83 -11.85
CA TYR A 427 13.30 -13.41 -12.02
C TYR A 427 13.64 -13.39 -13.51
N TYR A 428 13.91 -12.19 -14.02
CA TYR A 428 13.96 -11.94 -15.46
C TYR A 428 15.02 -10.93 -15.87
N SER A 429 15.31 -10.92 -17.17
CA SER A 429 16.02 -9.82 -17.82
C SER A 429 15.27 -9.45 -19.09
N VAL A 430 14.91 -8.19 -19.26
CA VAL A 430 14.12 -7.73 -20.42
C VAL A 430 14.84 -7.94 -21.76
N ALA A 431 16.18 -7.93 -21.75
CA ALA A 431 16.99 -8.25 -22.93
C ALA A 431 16.91 -9.73 -23.34
N SER A 432 16.46 -10.63 -22.44
CA SER A 432 16.39 -12.06 -22.68
C SER A 432 15.11 -12.43 -23.45
N PRO A 433 15.22 -12.95 -24.69
CA PRO A 433 14.06 -13.39 -25.47
C PRO A 433 13.19 -14.43 -24.74
N PRO A 434 13.75 -15.48 -24.09
CA PRO A 434 12.97 -16.40 -23.28
C PRO A 434 12.17 -15.75 -22.14
N CYS A 435 12.67 -14.68 -21.53
CA CYS A 435 11.93 -13.94 -20.48
C CYS A 435 10.75 -13.18 -21.07
N ARG A 436 10.91 -12.58 -22.26
CA ARG A 436 9.86 -11.82 -22.93
C ARG A 436 8.65 -12.69 -23.30
N SER A 437 8.87 -13.94 -23.71
CA SER A 437 7.76 -14.88 -23.95
C SER A 437 6.89 -15.09 -22.72
N VAL A 438 7.50 -15.22 -21.53
CA VAL A 438 6.78 -15.39 -20.26
C VAL A 438 6.03 -14.11 -19.88
N LEU A 439 6.65 -12.93 -20.05
CA LEU A 439 5.99 -11.64 -19.79
C LEU A 439 4.73 -11.47 -20.65
N LEU A 440 4.81 -11.81 -21.93
CA LEU A 440 3.67 -11.68 -22.85
C LEU A 440 2.55 -12.66 -22.52
N LEU A 441 2.88 -13.92 -22.22
CA LEU A 441 1.86 -14.89 -21.82
C LEU A 441 1.21 -14.49 -20.48
N ALA A 442 1.98 -14.07 -19.48
CA ALA A 442 1.43 -13.61 -18.21
C ALA A 442 0.46 -12.43 -18.42
N LYS A 443 0.80 -11.47 -19.29
CA LYS A 443 -0.09 -10.35 -19.64
C LYS A 443 -1.36 -10.82 -20.35
N ALA A 444 -1.27 -11.83 -21.22
CA ALA A 444 -2.43 -12.39 -21.91
C ALA A 444 -3.35 -13.18 -20.98
N LEU A 445 -2.81 -13.83 -19.95
CA LEU A 445 -3.56 -14.56 -18.94
C LEU A 445 -4.08 -13.68 -17.80
N GLY A 446 -3.72 -12.39 -17.77
CA GLY A 446 -4.02 -11.52 -16.63
C GLY A 446 -3.29 -11.90 -15.33
N VAL A 447 -2.19 -12.65 -15.44
CA VAL A 447 -1.39 -13.12 -14.29
C VAL A 447 -0.41 -12.03 -13.87
N GLU A 448 -0.56 -11.54 -12.64
CA GLU A 448 0.37 -10.58 -12.06
C GLU A 448 1.62 -11.27 -11.50
N MET A 449 2.79 -10.74 -11.84
CA MET A 449 4.08 -11.25 -11.36
C MET A 449 4.87 -10.14 -10.67
N ASN A 450 5.52 -10.47 -9.55
CA ASN A 450 6.57 -9.66 -8.94
C ASN A 450 7.85 -9.77 -9.77
N LEU A 451 8.05 -8.79 -10.65
CA LEU A 451 9.19 -8.73 -11.56
C LEU A 451 10.50 -8.41 -10.82
N LYS A 452 11.42 -9.38 -10.78
CA LYS A 452 12.75 -9.24 -10.20
C LYS A 452 13.80 -9.20 -11.30
N ASN A 453 14.27 -8.00 -11.65
CA ASN A 453 15.32 -7.85 -12.65
C ASN A 453 16.63 -8.45 -12.11
N VAL A 454 17.24 -9.36 -12.88
CA VAL A 454 18.51 -10.01 -12.54
C VAL A 454 19.50 -9.86 -13.69
N SER A 455 20.64 -9.26 -13.40
CA SER A 455 21.74 -9.08 -14.35
C SER A 455 22.56 -10.37 -14.49
N VAL A 456 22.33 -11.08 -15.59
CA VAL A 456 23.17 -12.22 -15.99
C VAL A 456 24.62 -11.76 -16.24
N ARG A 457 24.82 -10.54 -16.76
CA ARG A 457 26.15 -9.99 -17.07
C ARG A 457 26.98 -9.74 -15.81
N ASN A 458 26.34 -9.31 -14.73
CA ASN A 458 27.00 -9.02 -13.45
C ASN A 458 27.10 -10.26 -12.55
N ASN A 459 26.82 -11.46 -13.08
CA ASN A 459 26.79 -12.73 -12.33
C ASN A 459 25.79 -12.75 -11.16
N GLU A 460 24.71 -11.96 -11.20
CA GLU A 460 23.69 -11.97 -10.14
C GLU A 460 22.95 -13.31 -10.06
N THR A 461 22.88 -14.08 -11.16
CA THR A 461 22.32 -15.44 -11.15
C THR A 461 23.25 -16.49 -10.52
N LYS A 462 24.48 -16.12 -10.15
CA LYS A 462 25.46 -17.02 -9.51
C LYS A 462 25.65 -16.74 -8.03
N THR A 463 24.88 -15.81 -7.46
CA THR A 463 24.92 -15.53 -6.02
C THR A 463 24.44 -16.76 -5.25
N PRO A 464 24.95 -17.02 -4.03
CA PRO A 464 24.45 -18.10 -3.18
C PRO A 464 22.93 -18.03 -2.96
N GLU A 465 22.37 -16.81 -2.95
CA GLU A 465 20.95 -16.54 -2.79
C GLU A 465 20.14 -17.01 -4.02
N PHE A 466 20.59 -16.68 -5.23
CA PHE A 466 19.90 -17.10 -6.45
C PHE A 466 20.04 -18.61 -6.70
N LEU A 467 21.21 -19.18 -6.42
CA LEU A 467 21.47 -20.62 -6.60
C LEU A 467 20.58 -21.52 -5.73
N LYS A 468 20.09 -21.01 -4.58
CA LYS A 468 19.08 -21.70 -3.77
C LYS A 468 17.72 -21.79 -4.45
N ILE A 469 17.42 -20.84 -5.35
CA ILE A 469 16.16 -20.76 -6.09
C ILE A 469 16.25 -21.57 -7.38
N ASN A 470 17.32 -21.35 -8.14
CA ASN A 470 17.60 -22.03 -9.39
C ASN A 470 19.09 -22.45 -9.45
N PRO A 471 19.42 -23.75 -9.25
CA PRO A 471 20.79 -24.25 -9.32
C PRO A 471 21.38 -24.18 -10.74
N GLN A 472 20.54 -24.07 -11.77
CA GLN A 472 20.93 -23.85 -13.17
C GLN A 472 21.28 -22.37 -13.47
N HIS A 473 21.21 -21.48 -12.47
CA HIS A 473 21.75 -20.10 -12.54
C HIS A 473 21.30 -19.33 -13.78
N CYS A 474 20.06 -19.53 -14.22
CA CYS A 474 19.52 -18.97 -15.45
C CYS A 474 18.25 -18.15 -15.23
N VAL A 475 17.95 -17.30 -16.22
CA VAL A 475 16.65 -16.63 -16.35
C VAL A 475 16.02 -17.07 -17.67
N PRO A 476 14.67 -17.18 -17.75
CA PRO A 476 13.71 -16.89 -16.68
C PRO A 476 13.68 -17.95 -15.57
N THR A 477 13.39 -17.49 -14.34
CA THR A 477 13.03 -18.34 -13.19
C THR A 477 11.77 -17.78 -12.55
N LEU A 478 10.80 -18.64 -12.27
CA LEU A 478 9.52 -18.29 -11.67
C LEU A 478 9.39 -19.01 -10.31
N VAL A 479 8.97 -18.29 -9.28
CA VAL A 479 8.64 -18.85 -7.97
C VAL A 479 7.21 -18.52 -7.65
N ASP A 480 6.38 -19.54 -7.56
CA ASP A 480 4.95 -19.43 -7.26
C ASP A 480 4.67 -20.21 -5.99
N ASN A 481 4.34 -19.51 -4.89
CA ASN A 481 4.06 -20.15 -3.60
C ASN A 481 5.17 -21.10 -3.12
N GLY A 482 6.44 -20.72 -3.36
CA GLY A 482 7.61 -21.54 -3.01
C GLY A 482 7.91 -22.68 -3.98
N PHE A 483 7.08 -22.92 -4.99
CA PHE A 483 7.41 -23.79 -6.11
C PHE A 483 8.28 -23.02 -7.12
N SER A 484 9.54 -23.41 -7.23
CA SER A 484 10.49 -22.83 -8.19
C SER A 484 10.51 -23.64 -9.48
N ILE A 485 10.36 -22.96 -10.61
CA ILE A 485 10.47 -23.52 -11.96
C ILE A 485 11.28 -22.58 -12.86
N TRP A 486 12.17 -23.16 -13.66
CA TRP A 486 12.95 -22.47 -14.69
C TRP A 486 12.81 -23.21 -16.02
N GLU A 487 13.38 -22.65 -17.09
CA GLU A 487 13.07 -22.96 -18.50
C GLU A 487 11.79 -22.29 -18.99
N SER A 488 11.92 -21.37 -19.96
CA SER A 488 10.79 -20.52 -20.35
C SER A 488 9.62 -21.31 -20.91
N ARG A 489 9.85 -22.35 -21.72
CA ARG A 489 8.76 -23.15 -22.32
C ARG A 489 8.03 -24.01 -21.27
N ALA A 490 8.74 -24.47 -20.24
CA ALA A 490 8.13 -25.14 -19.09
C ALA A 490 7.29 -24.15 -18.25
N ILE A 491 7.81 -22.92 -18.05
CA ILE A 491 7.06 -21.84 -17.39
C ILE A 491 5.79 -21.49 -18.17
N LEU A 492 5.83 -21.39 -19.51
CA LEU A 492 4.63 -21.12 -20.31
C LEU A 492 3.55 -22.19 -20.10
N GLY A 493 3.94 -23.48 -20.16
CA GLY A 493 3.02 -24.59 -19.90
C GLY A 493 2.46 -24.56 -18.47
N TYR A 494 3.29 -24.25 -17.48
CA TYR A 494 2.87 -24.09 -16.07
C TYR A 494 1.81 -23.00 -15.92
N LEU A 495 2.07 -21.80 -16.48
CA LEU A 495 1.16 -20.67 -16.38
C LEU A 495 -0.20 -20.95 -17.01
N VAL A 496 -0.24 -21.55 -18.21
CA VAL A 496 -1.53 -21.94 -18.82
C VAL A 496 -2.25 -22.99 -17.99
N ASN A 497 -1.57 -24.06 -17.58
CA ASN A 497 -2.20 -25.14 -16.82
C ASN A 497 -2.78 -24.67 -15.47
N LYS A 498 -2.21 -23.62 -14.87
CA LYS A 498 -2.63 -23.13 -13.55
C LYS A 498 -3.60 -21.94 -13.61
N TYR A 499 -3.42 -21.03 -14.57
CA TYR A 499 -4.06 -19.71 -14.55
C TYR A 499 -4.95 -19.41 -15.75
N ALA A 500 -4.92 -20.20 -16.83
CA ALA A 500 -5.82 -19.96 -17.95
C ALA A 500 -7.26 -20.36 -17.60
N GLU A 501 -8.24 -19.60 -18.12
CA GLU A 501 -9.67 -19.89 -17.93
C GLU A 501 -10.09 -21.20 -18.63
N ASP A 502 -9.41 -21.54 -19.72
CA ASP A 502 -9.60 -22.76 -20.50
C ASP A 502 -8.26 -23.34 -20.97
N ASP A 503 -8.29 -24.50 -21.62
CA ASP A 503 -7.10 -25.17 -22.12
C ASP A 503 -6.77 -24.83 -23.59
N SER A 504 -7.40 -23.81 -24.19
CA SER A 504 -7.23 -23.49 -25.63
C SER A 504 -5.77 -23.23 -26.03
N MET A 505 -5.01 -22.54 -25.18
CA MET A 505 -3.60 -22.21 -25.44
C MET A 505 -2.63 -23.39 -25.23
N TYR A 506 -3.07 -24.44 -24.51
CA TYR A 506 -2.31 -25.67 -24.29
C TYR A 506 -3.23 -26.88 -24.02
N PRO A 507 -3.94 -27.40 -25.05
CA PRO A 507 -5.04 -28.34 -24.87
C PRO A 507 -4.63 -29.65 -24.22
N HIS A 508 -5.52 -30.30 -23.48
CA HIS A 508 -5.28 -31.64 -22.94
C HIS A 508 -5.40 -32.76 -23.99
N ASP A 509 -5.97 -32.45 -25.15
CA ASP A 509 -6.01 -33.37 -26.28
C ASP A 509 -4.57 -33.80 -26.66
N PRO A 510 -4.25 -35.10 -26.61
CA PRO A 510 -2.89 -35.59 -26.82
C PRO A 510 -2.30 -35.22 -28.18
N GLN A 511 -3.11 -35.16 -29.24
CA GLN A 511 -2.62 -34.86 -30.59
C GLN A 511 -2.35 -33.38 -30.76
N LYS A 512 -3.26 -32.52 -30.32
CA LYS A 512 -3.06 -31.06 -30.32
C LYS A 512 -1.87 -30.67 -29.46
N ARG A 513 -1.76 -31.22 -28.24
CA ARG A 513 -0.63 -30.97 -27.34
C ARG A 513 0.70 -31.40 -27.95
N ALA A 514 0.75 -32.60 -28.55
CA ALA A 514 1.97 -33.09 -29.19
C ALA A 514 2.46 -32.18 -30.33
N VAL A 515 1.55 -31.57 -31.11
CA VAL A 515 1.93 -30.60 -32.14
C VAL A 515 2.50 -29.33 -31.50
N ILE A 516 1.86 -28.79 -30.46
CA ILE A 516 2.36 -27.60 -29.74
C ILE A 516 3.75 -27.88 -29.15
N ASP A 517 3.90 -29.00 -28.45
CA ASP A 517 5.18 -29.43 -27.88
C ASP A 517 6.25 -29.58 -28.96
N GLN A 518 5.91 -30.18 -30.11
CA GLN A 518 6.81 -30.27 -31.26
C GLN A 518 7.29 -28.89 -31.72
N ARG A 519 6.43 -27.86 -31.73
CA ARG A 519 6.83 -26.48 -32.07
C ARG A 519 7.73 -25.86 -31.01
N LEU A 520 7.42 -26.05 -29.72
CA LEU A 520 8.27 -25.60 -28.61
C LEU A 520 9.66 -26.26 -28.66
N TYR A 521 9.73 -27.56 -28.97
CA TYR A 521 10.99 -28.29 -29.12
C TYR A 521 11.77 -27.87 -30.37
N PHE A 522 11.08 -27.59 -31.48
CA PHE A 522 11.70 -27.00 -32.67
C PHE A 522 12.31 -25.63 -32.36
N ASP A 523 11.63 -24.79 -31.59
CA ASP A 523 12.13 -23.48 -31.21
C ASP A 523 13.40 -23.57 -30.37
N ILE A 524 13.36 -24.32 -29.26
CA ILE A 524 14.49 -24.43 -28.33
C ILE A 524 15.65 -25.26 -28.91
N GLY A 525 15.37 -26.23 -29.77
CA GLY A 525 16.37 -27.14 -30.35
C GLY A 525 16.95 -26.70 -31.69
N THR A 526 16.21 -25.88 -32.46
CA THR A 526 16.58 -25.56 -33.85
C THR A 526 16.59 -24.05 -34.09
N LEU A 527 15.44 -23.37 -34.00
CA LEU A 527 15.33 -21.96 -34.41
C LEU A 527 16.16 -21.02 -33.53
N PHE A 528 15.93 -21.06 -32.21
CA PHE A 528 16.60 -20.17 -31.27
C PHE A 528 18.12 -20.38 -31.21
N PRO A 529 18.66 -21.62 -31.17
CA PRO A 529 20.11 -21.84 -31.25
C PRO A 529 20.75 -21.27 -32.51
N ARG A 530 20.12 -21.42 -33.68
CA ARG A 530 20.64 -20.90 -34.96
C ARG A 530 20.61 -19.38 -35.02
N LEU A 531 19.54 -18.75 -34.52
CA LEU A 531 19.49 -17.29 -34.33
C LEU A 531 20.56 -16.80 -33.35
N ARG A 532 20.76 -17.52 -32.24
CA ARG A 532 21.80 -17.20 -31.25
C ARG A 532 23.19 -17.32 -31.84
N GLU A 533 23.46 -18.36 -32.62
CA GLU A 533 24.76 -18.54 -33.31
C GLU A 533 25.03 -17.36 -34.25
N TYR A 534 24.08 -17.05 -35.14
CA TYR A 534 24.15 -15.90 -36.04
C TYR A 534 24.41 -14.60 -35.28
N LEU A 535 23.65 -14.37 -34.21
CA LEU A 535 23.79 -13.20 -33.35
C LEU A 535 25.17 -13.11 -32.67
N MET A 536 25.67 -14.22 -32.13
CA MET A 536 26.96 -14.25 -31.45
C MET A 536 28.11 -14.02 -32.43
N THR A 537 28.01 -14.48 -33.68
CA THR A 537 29.00 -14.17 -34.72
C THR A 537 29.07 -12.67 -34.99
N LEU A 538 27.93 -12.01 -35.19
CA LEU A 538 27.86 -10.56 -35.36
C LEU A 538 28.41 -9.80 -34.15
N ARG A 539 28.06 -10.24 -32.93
CA ARG A 539 28.55 -9.63 -31.68
C ARG A 539 30.08 -9.68 -31.57
N SER A 540 30.68 -10.78 -32.03
CA SER A 540 32.13 -10.96 -32.09
C SER A 540 32.81 -10.12 -33.19
N GLY A 541 32.06 -9.31 -33.96
CA GLY A 541 32.58 -8.50 -35.06
C GLY A 541 32.93 -9.31 -36.31
N LYS A 542 32.38 -10.54 -36.42
CA LYS A 542 32.60 -11.43 -37.56
C LYS A 542 31.35 -11.49 -38.43
N THR A 543 31.54 -11.73 -39.72
CA THR A 543 30.44 -12.06 -40.63
C THR A 543 30.02 -13.52 -40.43
N PRO A 544 28.72 -13.84 -40.31
CA PRO A 544 28.22 -15.20 -40.32
C PRO A 544 28.71 -15.97 -41.55
N SER A 545 29.17 -17.22 -41.35
CA SER A 545 29.62 -18.06 -42.47
C SER A 545 28.42 -18.52 -43.32
N ALA A 546 28.70 -18.96 -44.55
CA ALA A 546 27.67 -19.55 -45.41
C ALA A 546 26.93 -20.72 -44.75
N GLU A 547 27.62 -21.51 -43.92
CA GLU A 547 27.01 -22.61 -43.16
C GLU A 547 26.03 -22.11 -42.09
N VAL A 548 26.41 -21.09 -41.32
CA VAL A 548 25.52 -20.48 -40.30
C VAL A 548 24.29 -19.87 -40.95
N ILE A 549 24.46 -19.19 -42.09
CA ILE A 549 23.37 -18.62 -42.88
C ILE A 549 22.45 -19.73 -43.39
N ALA A 550 23.00 -20.78 -44.02
CA ALA A 550 22.22 -21.89 -44.56
C ALA A 550 21.41 -22.62 -43.48
N LYS A 551 21.99 -22.84 -42.29
CA LYS A 551 21.26 -23.39 -41.14
C LYS A 551 20.14 -22.45 -40.71
N LEU A 552 20.38 -21.15 -40.60
CA LEU A 552 19.33 -20.20 -40.24
C LEU A 552 18.20 -20.18 -41.27
N GLU A 553 18.55 -20.22 -42.56
CA GLU A 553 17.59 -20.28 -43.66
C GLU A 553 16.73 -21.54 -43.61
N GLU A 554 17.34 -22.71 -43.39
CA GLU A 554 16.61 -23.97 -43.22
C GLU A 554 15.61 -23.91 -42.05
N ALA A 555 15.98 -23.26 -40.94
CA ALA A 555 15.07 -23.12 -39.80
C ALA A 555 13.86 -22.23 -40.13
N PHE A 556 14.07 -21.10 -40.81
CA PHE A 556 12.96 -20.26 -41.24
C PHE A 556 12.12 -20.88 -42.35
N GLN A 557 12.73 -21.65 -43.27
CA GLN A 557 11.98 -22.45 -44.26
C GLN A 557 11.06 -23.47 -43.58
N LEU A 558 11.56 -24.14 -42.54
CA LEU A 558 10.74 -25.10 -41.78
C LEU A 558 9.61 -24.40 -41.01
N LEU A 559 9.88 -23.23 -40.41
CA LEU A 559 8.84 -22.42 -39.77
C LEU A 559 7.78 -21.94 -40.77
N ASP A 560 8.20 -21.48 -41.95
CA ASP A 560 7.30 -21.04 -43.04
C ASP A 560 6.40 -22.19 -43.52
N LYS A 561 6.94 -23.41 -43.54
CA LYS A 561 6.20 -24.64 -43.84
C LYS A 561 5.22 -25.04 -42.73
N PHE A 562 5.57 -24.87 -41.45
CA PHE A 562 4.63 -25.13 -40.35
C PHE A 562 3.39 -24.22 -40.41
N LEU A 563 3.55 -23.01 -40.95
CA LEU A 563 2.50 -22.03 -41.13
C LEU A 563 1.72 -22.18 -42.45
N GLU A 564 2.07 -23.16 -43.28
CA GLU A 564 1.36 -23.41 -44.54
C GLU A 564 -0.09 -23.87 -44.25
N GLY A 565 -1.06 -23.10 -44.75
CA GLY A 565 -2.48 -23.39 -44.60
C GLY A 565 -3.07 -23.14 -43.20
N GLN A 566 -2.34 -22.50 -42.30
CA GLN A 566 -2.76 -22.27 -40.90
C GLN A 566 -2.49 -20.84 -40.44
N ASP A 567 -3.26 -20.36 -39.46
CA ASP A 567 -3.11 -19.01 -38.90
C ASP A 567 -2.05 -18.91 -37.79
N TRP A 568 -1.79 -20.01 -37.08
CA TRP A 568 -0.84 -20.08 -35.98
C TRP A 568 0.09 -21.28 -36.13
N VAL A 569 1.21 -21.27 -35.42
CA VAL A 569 2.33 -22.20 -35.68
C VAL A 569 1.99 -23.67 -35.38
N ALA A 570 0.95 -23.89 -34.58
CA ALA A 570 0.46 -25.20 -34.17
C ALA A 570 -1.01 -25.47 -34.54
N GLY A 571 -1.66 -24.61 -35.34
CA GLY A 571 -3.09 -24.75 -35.60
C GLY A 571 -3.79 -23.49 -36.10
N ASN A 572 -5.12 -23.51 -35.92
CA ASN A 572 -5.99 -22.36 -36.19
C ASN A 572 -6.17 -21.44 -34.97
N ASP A 573 -5.76 -21.89 -33.78
CA ASP A 573 -5.84 -21.14 -32.53
C ASP A 573 -4.44 -20.75 -32.04
N ILE A 574 -4.32 -19.62 -31.35
CA ILE A 574 -3.07 -19.16 -30.76
C ILE A 574 -2.69 -20.05 -29.57
N THR A 575 -1.43 -20.45 -29.48
CA THR A 575 -0.94 -21.36 -28.43
C THR A 575 0.33 -20.84 -27.77
N ILE A 576 0.77 -21.47 -26.68
CA ILE A 576 2.06 -21.15 -26.04
C ILE A 576 3.26 -21.26 -27.00
N ALA A 577 3.16 -22.01 -28.10
CA ALA A 577 4.20 -22.05 -29.12
C ALA A 577 4.33 -20.73 -29.88
N ASP A 578 3.21 -20.02 -30.11
CA ASP A 578 3.23 -18.72 -30.78
C ASP A 578 3.93 -17.67 -29.90
N TYR A 579 3.65 -17.64 -28.59
CA TYR A 579 4.33 -16.76 -27.62
C TYR A 579 5.85 -17.00 -27.54
N ALA A 580 6.29 -18.25 -27.68
CA ALA A 580 7.71 -18.60 -27.68
C ALA A 580 8.39 -18.20 -29.00
N ILE A 581 7.84 -18.67 -30.12
CA ILE A 581 8.48 -18.57 -31.44
C ILE A 581 8.41 -17.14 -31.97
N SER A 582 7.35 -16.37 -31.70
CA SER A 582 7.24 -15.00 -32.22
C SER A 582 8.38 -14.13 -31.70
N ILE A 583 8.77 -14.35 -30.44
CA ILE A 583 9.87 -13.64 -29.80
C ILE A 583 11.21 -14.11 -30.34
N SER A 584 11.41 -15.40 -30.57
CA SER A 584 12.59 -15.89 -31.29
C SER A 584 12.68 -15.26 -32.69
N ALA A 585 11.63 -15.38 -33.52
CA ALA A 585 11.59 -14.89 -34.89
C ALA A 585 11.80 -13.36 -34.98
N SER A 586 11.27 -12.61 -34.02
CA SER A 586 11.43 -11.15 -33.98
C SER A 586 12.87 -10.67 -33.82
N LEU A 587 13.79 -11.54 -33.32
CA LEU A 587 15.21 -11.22 -33.27
C LEU A 587 15.79 -10.98 -34.67
N ALA A 588 15.28 -11.63 -35.71
CA ALA A 588 15.78 -11.44 -37.06
C ALA A 588 15.77 -9.96 -37.49
N GLY A 589 14.73 -9.20 -37.09
CA GLY A 589 14.64 -7.76 -37.37
C GLY A 589 15.69 -6.92 -36.63
N VAL A 590 16.13 -7.35 -35.44
CA VAL A 590 17.25 -6.71 -34.72
C VAL A 590 18.59 -7.03 -35.37
N LEU A 591 18.67 -8.18 -36.05
CA LEU A 591 19.89 -8.71 -36.67
C LEU A 591 20.05 -8.31 -38.15
N GLU A 592 19.15 -7.47 -38.67
CA GLU A 592 19.06 -7.12 -40.09
C GLU A 592 18.97 -8.35 -41.02
N TYR A 593 18.45 -9.47 -40.50
CA TYR A 593 18.20 -10.67 -41.29
C TYR A 593 16.83 -10.55 -41.97
N ASP A 594 16.84 -10.60 -43.30
CA ASP A 594 15.61 -10.44 -44.09
C ASP A 594 14.72 -11.70 -44.01
N ILE A 595 13.64 -11.57 -43.23
CA ILE A 595 12.56 -12.58 -43.15
C ILE A 595 11.49 -12.39 -44.22
N GLY A 596 11.55 -11.33 -45.04
CA GLY A 596 10.55 -11.01 -46.06
C GLY A 596 10.44 -12.08 -47.15
N LYS A 597 11.47 -12.91 -47.33
CA LYS A 597 11.45 -14.09 -48.20
C LYS A 597 10.57 -15.24 -47.70
N TYR A 598 10.10 -15.18 -46.45
CA TYR A 598 9.21 -16.18 -45.82
C TYR A 598 7.81 -15.56 -45.64
N ASN A 599 6.95 -15.80 -46.64
CA ASN A 599 5.64 -15.16 -46.72
C ASN A 599 4.72 -15.51 -45.54
N ASN A 600 4.71 -16.78 -45.12
CA ASN A 600 3.83 -17.24 -44.03
C ASN A 600 4.37 -16.74 -42.69
N VAL A 601 5.70 -16.79 -42.47
CA VAL A 601 6.34 -16.24 -41.27
C VAL A 601 6.06 -14.75 -41.11
N THR A 602 6.18 -13.97 -42.19
CA THR A 602 5.96 -12.53 -42.16
C THR A 602 4.50 -12.19 -41.80
N LYS A 603 3.54 -12.89 -42.40
CA LYS A 603 2.10 -12.72 -42.09
C LYS A 603 1.77 -13.12 -40.66
N TRP A 604 2.26 -14.26 -40.22
CA TRP A 604 2.05 -14.77 -38.86
C TRP A 604 2.67 -13.85 -37.80
N LEU A 605 3.89 -13.36 -38.01
CA LEU A 605 4.53 -12.45 -37.06
C LEU A 605 3.80 -11.11 -36.97
N ALA A 606 3.28 -10.60 -38.10
CA ALA A 606 2.42 -9.41 -38.09
C ALA A 606 1.10 -9.64 -37.34
N ARG A 607 0.50 -10.83 -37.48
CA ARG A 607 -0.67 -11.26 -36.71
C ARG A 607 -0.36 -11.32 -35.22
N ALA A 608 0.73 -11.99 -34.83
CA ALA A 608 1.15 -12.12 -33.44
C ALA A 608 1.35 -10.76 -32.76
N LYS A 609 2.02 -9.81 -33.44
CA LYS A 609 2.19 -8.42 -32.96
C LYS A 609 0.87 -7.72 -32.64
N LYS A 610 -0.14 -7.94 -33.48
CA LYS A 610 -1.46 -7.32 -33.32
C LYS A 610 -2.31 -8.00 -32.25
N THR A 611 -2.19 -9.33 -32.12
CA THR A 611 -3.05 -10.14 -31.26
C THR A 611 -2.55 -10.23 -29.83
N ILE A 612 -1.23 -10.34 -29.61
CA ILE A 612 -0.66 -10.58 -28.28
C ILE A 612 -0.64 -9.26 -27.46
N PRO A 613 -1.31 -9.21 -26.30
CA PRO A 613 -1.31 -8.01 -25.45
C PRO A 613 0.10 -7.59 -25.02
N GLY A 614 0.44 -6.32 -25.20
CA GLY A 614 1.73 -5.75 -24.80
C GLY A 614 2.94 -6.20 -25.64
N TYR A 615 2.72 -6.77 -26.83
CA TYR A 615 3.79 -7.21 -27.70
C TYR A 615 4.84 -6.11 -27.96
N ASP A 616 4.40 -4.95 -28.47
CA ASP A 616 5.31 -3.86 -28.82
C ASP A 616 6.05 -3.31 -27.60
N GLU A 617 5.35 -3.10 -26.49
CA GLU A 617 5.92 -2.64 -25.22
C GLU A 617 7.09 -3.52 -24.74
N VAL A 618 6.85 -4.83 -24.61
CA VAL A 618 7.84 -5.80 -24.11
C VAL A 618 8.97 -5.98 -25.13
N GLN A 619 8.64 -6.01 -26.42
CA GLN A 619 9.60 -6.25 -27.47
C GLN A 619 10.52 -5.04 -27.69
N ASP A 620 9.99 -3.83 -27.71
CA ASP A 620 10.74 -2.60 -27.89
C ASP A 620 11.69 -2.35 -26.71
N ALA A 621 11.22 -2.57 -25.48
CA ALA A 621 12.07 -2.50 -24.29
C ALA A 621 13.24 -3.48 -24.37
N GLY A 622 12.98 -4.74 -24.74
CA GLY A 622 14.03 -5.75 -24.89
C GLY A 622 14.99 -5.46 -26.05
N ASN A 623 14.47 -4.99 -27.18
CA ASN A 623 15.27 -4.62 -28.35
C ASN A 623 16.16 -3.41 -28.07
N ALA A 624 15.65 -2.40 -27.35
CA ALA A 624 16.44 -1.24 -26.95
C ALA A 624 17.61 -1.66 -26.05
N GLU A 625 17.37 -2.55 -25.09
CA GLU A 625 18.42 -3.04 -24.20
C GLU A 625 19.44 -3.92 -24.94
N LEU A 626 18.97 -4.81 -25.84
CA LEU A 626 19.85 -5.59 -26.71
C LEU A 626 20.73 -4.67 -27.57
N LYS A 627 20.18 -3.62 -28.19
CA LYS A 627 20.95 -2.63 -28.97
C LYS A 627 22.01 -1.93 -28.14
N LYS A 628 21.71 -1.51 -26.91
CA LYS A 628 22.71 -0.94 -25.99
C LYS A 628 23.84 -1.92 -25.69
N ILE A 629 23.51 -3.20 -25.45
CA ILE A 629 24.51 -4.25 -25.23
C ILE A 629 25.42 -4.42 -26.47
N PHE A 630 24.90 -4.24 -27.67
CA PHE A 630 25.70 -4.27 -28.91
C PHE A 630 26.56 -3.01 -29.10
N GLN A 631 26.09 -1.85 -28.63
CA GLN A 631 26.75 -0.55 -28.79
C GLN A 631 27.76 -0.24 -27.68
N SER A 632 27.71 -0.90 -26.52
CA SER A 632 28.59 -0.65 -25.36
C SER A 632 30.01 -1.24 -25.52
N LYS A 633 30.63 -1.15 -26.70
CA LYS A 633 32.04 -1.52 -26.93
C LYS A 633 32.97 -0.36 -26.66
#